data_AF-A0AAN7ZUL4-F1
#
_entry.id   AF-A0AAN7ZUL4-F1
#
_cell.length_a   1.000
_cell.length_b   1.000
_cell.length_c   1.000
_cell.angle_alpha   90.00
_cell.angle_beta   90.00
_cell.angle_gamma   90.00
#
_symmetry.space_group_name_H-M   'P 1'
#
loop_
_entity.id
_entity.type
_entity.pdbx_description
1 polymer ?
#
loop_
_entity_poly.entity_id
_entity_poly.type
_entity_poly.pdbx_seq_one_letter_code
_entity_poly.pdbx_strand_id
1 'polypeptide(L)'
;MRKPGDFCAVKSCMTRNNGQMSFFRFPKDLNRCKEWLKLCSREDITMSNDVNYCYNNLRVCAKHFENSMFLNDLRNRLQPHAKPMLYIANIVSNVLINERMNPSLLAPLQLL
;
A
#
# COMPACT_ATOMS: atom_id res chain seq x y z
N MET A 1 17.92 7.06 -17.18
CA MET A 1 17.12 5.85 -16.92
C MET A 1 16.63 5.86 -15.47
N ARG A 2 15.36 5.55 -15.22
CA ARG A 2 14.88 5.28 -13.84
C ARG A 2 15.43 3.92 -13.41
N LYS A 3 16.11 3.84 -12.26
CA LYS A 3 16.64 2.56 -11.77
C LYS A 3 15.55 1.80 -10.99
N PRO A 4 15.61 0.45 -10.98
CA PRO A 4 14.82 -0.41 -10.11
C PRO A 4 14.78 0.10 -8.66
N GLY A 5 13.58 0.35 -8.12
CA GLY A 5 13.42 0.79 -6.74
C GLY A 5 13.81 2.24 -6.41
N ASP A 6 13.99 3.11 -7.43
CA ASP A 6 14.23 4.55 -7.23
C ASP A 6 13.01 5.30 -6.66
N PHE A 7 11.81 4.76 -6.88
CA PHE A 7 10.54 5.36 -6.45
C PHE A 7 9.64 4.32 -5.79
N CYS A 8 8.73 4.80 -4.95
CA CYS A 8 7.71 3.97 -4.35
C CYS A 8 6.79 3.36 -5.42
N ALA A 9 6.44 2.10 -5.26
CA ALA A 9 5.57 1.36 -6.17
C ALA A 9 4.08 1.65 -5.97
N VAL A 10 3.68 2.23 -4.84
CA VAL A 10 2.29 2.64 -4.58
C VAL A 10 1.90 3.72 -5.58
N LYS A 11 0.80 3.49 -6.30
CA LYS A 11 0.26 4.44 -7.29
C LYS A 11 0.09 5.82 -6.67
N SER A 12 0.51 6.85 -7.40
CA SER A 12 0.50 8.26 -6.96
C SER A 12 1.46 8.62 -5.81
N CYS A 13 2.26 7.68 -5.27
CA CYS A 13 3.30 8.01 -4.32
C CYS A 13 4.57 8.50 -5.04
N MET A 14 4.91 9.77 -4.85
CA MET A 14 6.10 10.39 -5.47
C MET A 14 7.38 10.24 -4.62
N THR A 15 7.34 9.45 -3.55
CA THR A 15 8.49 9.32 -2.64
C THR A 15 9.66 8.64 -3.36
N ARG A 16 10.80 9.32 -3.37
CA ARG A 16 12.06 8.84 -3.95
C ARG A 16 12.90 8.09 -2.91
N ASN A 17 13.60 7.06 -3.35
CA ASN A 17 14.60 6.35 -2.55
C ASN A 17 15.90 7.16 -2.52
N ASN A 18 16.00 8.09 -1.56
CA ASN A 18 17.14 8.99 -1.38
C ASN A 18 17.88 8.75 -0.05
N GLY A 19 17.60 7.63 0.64
CA GLY A 19 18.17 7.31 1.95
C GLY A 19 17.48 7.94 3.16
N GLN A 20 16.50 8.84 2.99
CA GLN A 20 15.80 9.47 4.12
C GLN A 20 14.80 8.54 4.82
N MET A 21 14.40 7.43 4.19
CA MET A 21 13.55 6.41 4.81
C MET A 21 13.79 5.05 4.18
N SER A 22 13.35 4.00 4.86
CA SER A 22 13.46 2.64 4.34
C SER A 22 12.51 2.38 3.17
N PHE A 23 13.00 1.58 2.23
CA PHE A 23 12.27 1.08 1.07
C PHE A 23 12.31 -0.45 1.11
N PHE A 24 11.14 -1.07 1.06
CA PHE A 24 10.99 -2.51 1.24
C PHE A 24 10.72 -3.20 -0.08
N ARG A 25 11.38 -4.33 -0.31
CA ARG A 25 11.14 -5.18 -1.48
C ARG A 25 9.77 -5.83 -1.40
N PHE A 26 9.20 -6.12 -2.55
CA PHE A 26 8.05 -7.01 -2.61
C PHE A 26 8.43 -8.41 -2.10
N PRO A 27 7.51 -9.15 -1.44
CA PRO A 27 7.76 -10.52 -1.00
C PRO A 27 8.08 -11.46 -2.17
N LYS A 28 8.91 -12.49 -1.91
CA LYS A 28 9.13 -13.61 -2.85
C LYS A 28 8.01 -14.65 -2.81
N ASP A 29 7.11 -14.57 -1.83
CA ASP A 29 5.90 -15.39 -1.81
C ASP A 29 4.90 -14.87 -2.84
N LEU A 30 4.38 -15.75 -3.69
CA LEU A 30 3.50 -15.38 -4.81
C LEU A 30 2.20 -14.73 -4.34
N ASN A 31 1.57 -15.26 -3.29
CA ASN A 31 0.29 -14.77 -2.81
C ASN A 31 0.45 -13.39 -2.18
N ARG A 32 1.50 -13.20 -1.37
CA ARG A 32 1.82 -11.90 -0.78
C ARG A 32 2.27 -10.88 -1.81
N CYS A 33 3.00 -11.30 -2.84
CA CYS A 33 3.36 -10.42 -3.95
C CYS A 33 2.10 -9.90 -4.67
N LYS A 34 1.14 -10.79 -4.98
CA LYS A 34 -0.15 -10.40 -5.56
C LYS A 34 -0.94 -9.46 -4.63
N GLU A 35 -0.97 -9.75 -3.34
CA GLU A 35 -1.62 -8.88 -2.35
C GLU A 35 -0.99 -7.48 -2.33
N TRP A 36 0.34 -7.39 -2.32
CA TRP A 36 1.05 -6.10 -2.38
C TRP A 36 0.79 -5.34 -3.67
N LEU A 37 0.70 -6.00 -4.83
CA LEU A 37 0.36 -5.35 -6.09
C LEU A 37 -1.02 -4.71 -6.03
N LYS A 38 -2.02 -5.43 -5.51
CA LYS A 38 -3.38 -4.90 -5.30
C LYS A 38 -3.38 -3.70 -4.35
N LEU A 39 -2.71 -3.82 -3.20
CA LEU A 39 -2.62 -2.75 -2.21
C LEU A 39 -1.86 -1.51 -2.71
N CYS A 40 -0.94 -1.69 -3.66
CA CYS A 40 -0.23 -0.61 -4.31
C CYS A 40 -0.99 -0.02 -5.53
N SER A 41 -2.17 -0.55 -5.87
CA SER A 41 -2.91 -0.27 -7.10
C SER A 41 -2.05 -0.45 -8.36
N ARG A 42 -1.30 -1.55 -8.40
CA ARG A 42 -0.41 -1.95 -9.50
C ARG A 42 -0.85 -3.26 -10.16
N GLU A 43 -2.15 -3.48 -10.28
CA GLU A 43 -2.74 -4.61 -11.00
C GLU A 43 -2.43 -4.57 -12.51
N ASP A 44 -1.93 -3.43 -13.03
CA ASP A 44 -1.38 -3.31 -14.39
C ASP A 44 -0.15 -4.18 -14.64
N ILE A 45 0.53 -4.64 -13.58
CA ILE A 45 1.68 -5.53 -13.69
C ILE A 45 1.17 -6.97 -13.82
N THR A 46 1.14 -7.48 -15.05
CA THR A 46 0.84 -8.89 -15.32
C THR A 46 1.93 -9.78 -14.76
N MET A 47 1.60 -10.53 -13.71
CA MET A 47 2.47 -11.55 -13.11
C MET A 47 2.22 -12.91 -13.77
N SER A 48 3.10 -13.34 -14.67
CA SER A 48 3.03 -14.67 -15.32
C SER A 48 3.52 -15.83 -14.44
N ASN A 49 3.52 -15.67 -13.10
CA ASN A 49 4.11 -16.51 -12.05
C ASN A 49 5.55 -16.17 -11.60
N ASP A 50 6.21 -15.18 -12.21
CA ASP A 50 7.57 -14.80 -11.81
C ASP A 50 7.63 -13.61 -10.84
N VAL A 51 7.65 -13.88 -9.53
CA VAL A 51 7.81 -12.88 -8.45
C VAL A 51 9.13 -12.11 -8.50
N ASN A 52 10.14 -12.58 -9.25
CA ASN A 52 11.46 -11.95 -9.27
C ASN A 52 11.41 -10.55 -9.85
N TYR A 53 10.52 -10.30 -10.82
CA TYR A 53 10.35 -8.95 -11.35
C TYR A 53 9.97 -7.97 -10.24
N CYS A 54 8.95 -8.29 -9.44
CA CYS A 54 8.50 -7.45 -8.33
C CYS A 54 9.58 -7.32 -7.25
N TYR A 55 10.18 -8.44 -6.84
CA TYR A 55 11.24 -8.47 -5.83
C TYR A 55 12.45 -7.61 -6.23
N ASN A 56 12.85 -7.64 -7.50
CA ASN A 56 14.03 -6.90 -7.96
C ASN A 56 13.71 -5.44 -8.26
N ASN A 57 12.54 -5.15 -8.84
CA ASN A 57 12.24 -3.84 -9.43
C ASN A 57 11.34 -2.92 -8.61
N LEU A 58 10.50 -3.48 -7.73
CA LEU A 58 9.49 -2.70 -7.02
C LEU A 58 9.87 -2.54 -5.54
N ARG A 59 9.64 -1.33 -5.01
CA ARG A 59 9.87 -1.01 -3.61
C ARG A 59 8.73 -0.20 -3.05
N VAL A 60 8.38 -0.41 -1.78
CA VAL A 60 7.40 0.42 -1.07
C VAL A 60 8.10 1.17 0.06
N CYS A 61 7.91 2.48 0.16
CA CYS A 61 8.52 3.28 1.21
C CYS A 61 7.84 3.06 2.57
N ALA A 62 8.57 3.32 3.65
CA ALA A 62 8.10 3.11 5.03
C ALA A 62 6.82 3.89 5.42
N LYS A 63 6.40 4.88 4.62
CA LYS A 63 5.14 5.63 4.84
C LYS A 63 3.88 4.79 4.67
N HIS A 64 3.97 3.62 4.02
CA HIS A 64 2.79 2.80 3.72
C HIS A 64 2.55 1.65 4.71
N PHE A 65 3.36 1.56 5.76
CA PHE A 65 3.25 0.55 6.82
C PHE A 65 2.96 1.21 8.15
N GLU A 66 2.05 0.63 8.92
CA GLU A 66 1.72 1.05 10.28
C GLU A 66 2.90 0.80 11.23
N ASN A 67 2.97 1.54 12.33
CA ASN A 67 4.06 1.41 13.31
C ASN A 67 4.16 -0.02 13.87
N SER A 68 3.03 -0.68 14.08
CA SER A 68 2.92 -2.08 14.54
C SER A 68 3.53 -3.10 13.58
N MET A 69 3.70 -2.74 12.30
CA MET A 69 4.22 -3.64 11.26
C MET A 69 5.76 -3.68 11.19
N PHE A 70 6.45 -2.88 12.01
CA PHE A 70 7.90 -2.88 12.08
C PHE A 70 8.39 -3.79 13.20
N LEU A 71 9.54 -4.42 12.98
CA LEU A 71 10.25 -5.21 13.99
C LEU A 71 11.09 -4.34 14.93
N ASN A 72 11.25 -3.05 14.64
CA ASN A 72 12.07 -2.12 15.41
C ASN A 72 11.63 -0.66 15.21
N ASP A 73 12.08 0.20 16.13
CA ASP A 73 11.78 1.64 16.13
C ASP A 73 12.50 2.39 15.00
N LEU A 74 13.58 1.82 14.47
CA LEU A 74 14.27 2.35 13.28
C LEU A 74 13.44 2.22 12.00
N ARG A 75 12.33 1.48 12.04
CA ARG A 75 11.42 1.24 10.91
C ARG A 75 12.14 0.74 9.65
N ASN A 76 13.19 -0.07 9.83
CA ASN A 76 14.01 -0.58 8.73
C ASN A 76 13.86 -2.10 8.51
N ARG A 77 13.02 -2.76 9.32
CA ARG A 77 12.68 -4.19 9.21
C ARG A 77 11.18 -4.38 9.38
N LEU A 78 10.56 -5.13 8.47
CA LEU A 78 9.13 -5.44 8.51
C LEU A 78 8.86 -6.78 9.20
N GLN A 79 7.72 -6.86 9.88
CA GLN A 79 7.15 -8.11 10.38
C GLN A 79 6.82 -9.06 9.21
N PRO A 80 6.82 -10.39 9.42
CA PRO A 80 6.45 -11.35 8.39
C PRO A 80 5.05 -11.17 7.82
N HIS A 81 4.10 -10.59 8.55
CA HIS A 81 2.73 -10.35 8.06
C HIS A 81 2.53 -8.94 7.49
N ALA A 82 3.55 -8.08 7.50
CA ALA A 82 3.43 -6.70 7.07
C ALA A 82 3.00 -6.60 5.60
N LYS A 83 2.16 -5.61 5.33
CA LYS A 83 1.66 -5.26 4.00
C LYS A 83 1.33 -3.77 3.92
N PRO A 84 1.45 -3.15 2.73
CA PRO A 84 1.19 -1.72 2.60
C PRO A 84 -0.31 -1.44 2.77
N MET A 85 -0.73 -0.82 3.87
CA MET A 85 -2.16 -0.64 4.18
C MET A 85 -2.68 0.80 4.06
N LEU A 86 -1.79 1.80 4.05
CA LEU A 86 -2.20 3.20 4.16
C LEU A 86 -2.83 3.82 2.91
N TYR A 87 -2.92 3.08 1.79
CA TYR A 87 -3.74 3.52 0.65
C TYR A 87 -5.24 3.35 0.92
N ILE A 88 -5.64 2.29 1.64
CA ILE A 88 -7.04 2.01 1.96
C ILE A 88 -7.58 2.96 3.04
N ALA A 89 -6.76 3.29 4.05
CA ALA A 89 -7.18 4.17 5.15
C ALA A 89 -7.65 5.54 4.66
N ASN A 90 -7.00 6.12 3.64
CA ASN A 90 -7.40 7.41 3.09
C ASN A 90 -8.65 7.30 2.21
N ILE A 91 -8.82 6.22 1.44
CA ILE A 91 -10.04 6.02 0.64
C ILE A 91 -11.24 5.78 1.56
N VAL A 92 -11.12 4.90 2.56
CA VAL A 92 -12.20 4.62 3.51
C VAL A 92 -12.51 5.87 4.34
N SER A 93 -11.50 6.61 4.81
CA SER A 93 -11.75 7.88 5.51
C SER A 93 -12.47 8.88 4.60
N ASN A 94 -12.06 9.02 3.32
CA ASN A 94 -12.73 9.91 2.38
C ASN A 94 -14.16 9.46 2.05
N VAL A 95 -14.40 8.16 1.87
CA VAL A 95 -15.74 7.59 1.66
C VAL A 95 -16.61 7.83 2.91
N LEU A 96 -16.13 7.50 4.10
CA LEU A 96 -16.86 7.72 5.35
C LEU A 96 -17.13 9.20 5.64
N ILE A 97 -16.19 10.09 5.29
CA ILE A 97 -16.40 11.55 5.37
C ILE A 97 -17.48 11.98 4.37
N ASN A 98 -17.43 11.48 3.14
CA ASN A 98 -18.41 11.80 2.10
C ASN A 98 -19.81 11.25 2.45
N GLU A 99 -19.91 10.07 3.04
CA GLU A 99 -21.19 9.50 3.49
C GLU A 99 -21.76 10.25 4.69
N ARG A 100 -20.92 10.67 5.65
CA ARG A 100 -21.34 11.53 6.78
C ARG A 100 -21.78 12.93 6.35
N MET A 101 -21.31 13.41 5.20
CA MET A 101 -21.68 14.69 4.60
C MET A 101 -22.89 14.58 3.65
N ASN A 102 -23.50 13.40 3.48
CA ASN A 102 -24.70 13.22 2.67
C ASN A 102 -25.96 13.11 3.55
N PRO A 103 -26.62 14.23 3.90
CA PRO A 103 -27.84 14.23 4.74
C PRO A 103 -29.05 13.52 4.12
N SER A 104 -28.99 13.09 2.84
CA SER A 104 -30.12 12.40 2.18
C SER A 104 -30.30 10.92 2.57
N LEU A 105 -29.32 10.29 3.22
CA LEU A 105 -29.40 8.89 3.66
C LEU A 105 -29.87 8.71 5.12
N LEU A 106 -30.15 9.82 5.82
CA LEU A 106 -30.75 9.84 7.16
C LEU A 106 -32.26 10.13 7.11
N ALA A 107 -32.96 9.72 6.05
CA ALA A 107 -34.41 9.64 6.13
C ALA A 107 -34.77 8.46 7.06
N PRO A 108 -35.44 8.70 8.20
CA PRO A 108 -35.83 7.62 9.10
C PRO A 108 -36.79 6.69 8.36
N LEU A 109 -36.60 5.38 8.54
CA LEU A 109 -37.65 4.39 8.28
C LEU A 109 -38.87 4.76 9.12
N GLN A 110 -39.73 5.63 8.59
CA GLN A 110 -41.05 5.85 9.15
C GLN A 110 -41.94 4.73 8.64
N LEU A 111 -42.11 3.76 9.55
CA LEU A 111 -43.28 2.90 9.64
C LEU A 111 -44.54 3.69 9.27
N LEU A 112 -45.22 3.26 8.20
CA LEU A 112 -46.67 3.15 8.05
C LEU A 112 -46.96 2.36 6.78
#